data_AF-A0A0D2NQ15-F1
#
_entry.id   AF-A0A0D2NQ15-F1
#
_cell.length_a   1.000
_cell.length_b   1.000
_cell.length_c   1.000
_cell.angle_alpha   90.00
_cell.angle_beta   90.00
_cell.angle_gamma   90.00
#
_symmetry.space_group_name_H-M   'P 1'
#
loop_
_entity.id
_entity.type
_entity.pdbx_description
1 polymer ?
#
loop_
_entity_poly.entity_id
_entity_poly.type
_entity_poly.pdbx_seq_one_letter_code
_entity_poly.pdbx_strand_id
1 'polypeptide(L)'
;MERADPTVTTSWNRTLTPIAFISGPLDVDKPYFDTHYIPSIKEAMEKGHNFIVGPSGGVDTLALQYLQRSGVPSSRIRLYFNSNEETRLRPVFRHFEEAGGSVMIVKGGHTERDEAMTRGSHYDILRYRTEEECRAVFGNLYRKRVSGTEKNELRRKSGVGLILPDAVPGSSTKLVSKA
;
A
#
# COMPACT_ATOMS: atom_id res chain seq x y z
N MET A 1 17.80 -10.56 38.10
CA MET A 1 17.74 -11.51 36.97
C MET A 1 16.29 -11.55 36.54
N GLU A 2 15.89 -10.63 35.68
CA GLU A 2 14.51 -10.45 35.26
C GLU A 2 14.46 -10.72 33.77
N ARG A 3 13.81 -11.82 33.39
CA ARG A 3 13.75 -12.29 32.00
C ARG A 3 12.70 -11.46 31.28
N ALA A 4 13.14 -10.69 30.28
CA ALA A 4 12.24 -10.07 29.31
C ALA A 4 11.50 -11.17 28.53
N ASP A 5 10.18 -11.04 28.47
CA ASP A 5 9.25 -11.89 27.72
C ASP A 5 9.35 -11.56 26.21
N PRO A 6 9.67 -12.53 25.32
CA PRO A 6 9.90 -12.30 23.90
C PRO A 6 8.61 -12.42 23.06
N THR A 7 7.52 -11.82 23.50
CA THR A 7 6.24 -11.80 22.75
C THR A 7 5.94 -10.42 22.16
N VAL A 8 6.88 -9.86 21.38
CA VAL A 8 6.59 -8.72 20.49
C VAL A 8 5.74 -9.24 19.33
N THR A 9 4.44 -9.30 19.57
CA THR A 9 3.44 -9.55 18.53
C THR A 9 3.25 -8.23 17.78
N THR A 10 3.57 -8.21 16.48
CA THR A 10 3.47 -7.07 15.56
C THR A 10 2.02 -6.68 15.27
N SER A 11 1.21 -6.45 16.30
CA SER A 11 -0.07 -5.79 16.16
C SER A 11 0.18 -4.30 16.21
N TRP A 12 0.00 -3.63 15.08
CA TRP A 12 0.00 -2.17 15.03
C TRP A 12 -0.98 -1.70 16.09
N ASN A 13 -0.55 -0.83 17.01
CA ASN A 13 -1.41 -0.38 18.10
C ASN A 13 -2.64 0.32 17.49
N ARG A 14 -3.80 -0.35 17.54
CA ARG A 14 -4.85 -0.33 16.50
C ARG A 14 -5.73 0.93 16.48
N THR A 15 -5.37 2.01 17.21
CA THR A 15 -6.26 3.18 17.37
C THR A 15 -5.60 4.56 17.37
N LEU A 16 -4.27 4.70 17.21
CA LEU A 16 -3.63 6.04 17.27
C LEU A 16 -2.80 6.45 16.05
N THR A 17 -2.35 5.52 15.21
CA THR A 17 -1.43 5.86 14.11
C THR A 17 -2.12 5.75 12.75
N PRO A 18 -2.37 6.87 12.05
CA PRO A 18 -2.98 6.87 10.73
C PRO A 18 -2.22 6.01 9.72
N ILE A 19 -2.96 5.45 8.77
CA ILE A 19 -2.45 4.56 7.71
C ILE A 19 -2.73 5.24 6.37
N ALA A 20 -1.67 5.58 5.64
CA ALA A 20 -1.72 6.07 4.27
C ALA A 20 -1.71 4.91 3.27
N PHE A 21 -2.66 4.88 2.34
CA PHE A 21 -2.52 4.08 1.13
C PHE A 21 -1.88 4.92 0.02
N ILE A 22 -0.70 4.51 -0.46
CA ILE A 22 -0.04 5.17 -1.59
C ILE A 22 -0.51 4.54 -2.89
N SER A 23 -1.09 5.33 -3.80
CA SER A 23 -1.64 4.84 -5.07
C SER A 23 -1.32 5.77 -6.24
N GLY A 24 -1.01 5.19 -7.40
CA GLY A 24 -0.66 5.99 -8.58
C GLY A 24 -0.53 5.23 -9.90
N PRO A 25 -0.16 5.95 -10.98
CA PRO A 25 0.01 5.34 -12.29
C PRO A 25 1.22 4.41 -12.38
N LEU A 26 1.15 3.45 -13.30
CA LEU A 26 2.22 2.49 -13.58
C LEU A 26 3.38 3.13 -14.36
N ASP A 27 3.05 4.00 -15.31
CA ASP A 27 4.03 4.56 -16.25
C ASP A 27 4.56 5.89 -15.73
N VAL A 28 5.27 5.92 -14.59
CA VAL A 28 5.81 7.17 -14.02
C VAL A 28 7.34 7.17 -14.01
N ASP A 29 7.93 8.34 -14.19
CA ASP A 29 9.35 8.56 -13.99
C ASP A 29 9.62 9.12 -12.59
N LYS A 30 10.91 9.20 -12.24
CA LYS A 30 11.34 9.72 -10.95
C LYS A 30 10.95 11.19 -10.75
N PRO A 31 11.12 12.12 -11.71
CA PRO A 31 10.68 13.51 -11.55
C PRO A 31 9.19 13.67 -11.22
N TYR A 32 8.31 12.90 -11.87
CA TYR A 32 6.88 12.89 -11.56
C TYR A 32 6.64 12.42 -10.11
N PHE A 33 7.28 11.33 -9.71
CA PHE A 33 7.16 10.82 -8.34
C PHE A 33 7.68 11.81 -7.30
N ASP A 34 8.85 12.39 -7.55
CA ASP A 34 9.49 13.38 -6.67
C ASP A 34 8.59 14.61 -6.48
N THR A 35 7.99 15.11 -7.56
CA THR A 35 7.15 16.31 -7.51
C THR A 35 5.83 16.07 -6.79
N HIS A 36 5.20 14.92 -7.04
CA HIS A 36 3.80 14.70 -6.68
C HIS A 36 3.57 13.79 -5.46
N TYR A 37 4.55 12.97 -5.08
CA TYR A 37 4.38 11.99 -4.00
C TYR A 37 5.30 12.26 -2.82
N ILE A 38 6.57 12.60 -3.07
CA ILE A 38 7.55 12.77 -1.99
C ILE A 38 7.09 13.77 -0.91
N PRO A 39 6.52 14.95 -1.23
CA PRO A 39 6.09 15.89 -0.19
C PRO A 39 5.10 15.28 0.80
N SER A 40 4.04 14.64 0.31
CA SER A 40 3.01 14.02 1.15
C SER A 40 3.51 12.75 1.86
N ILE A 41 4.36 11.95 1.21
CA ILE A 41 4.98 10.78 1.86
C ILE A 41 5.88 11.24 3.00
N LYS A 42 6.69 12.29 2.79
CA LYS A 42 7.58 12.84 3.81
C LYS A 42 6.79 13.39 5.00
N GLU A 43 5.72 14.14 4.75
CA GLU A 43 4.84 14.64 5.81
C GLU A 43 4.23 13.48 6.62
N ALA A 44 3.75 12.43 5.96
CA ALA A 44 3.22 11.25 6.63
C ALA A 44 4.31 10.52 7.45
N MET A 45 5.54 10.43 6.94
CA MET A 45 6.67 9.84 7.65
C MET A 45 7.00 10.61 8.93
N GLU A 46 7.07 11.94 8.85
CA GLU A 46 7.35 12.86 9.97
C GLU A 46 6.29 12.75 11.05
N LYS A 47 5.02 12.57 10.68
CA LYS A 47 3.90 12.33 11.61
C LYS A 47 3.85 10.90 12.17
N GLY A 48 4.82 10.05 11.83
CA GLY A 48 4.85 8.68 12.31
C GLY A 48 3.77 7.78 11.70
N HIS A 49 3.12 8.19 10.61
CA HIS A 49 2.07 7.42 9.96
C HIS A 49 2.61 6.11 9.41
N ASN A 50 1.70 5.20 9.16
CA ASN A 50 2.02 3.93 8.54
C ASN A 50 1.57 3.88 7.08
N PHE A 51 2.03 2.87 6.34
CA PHE A 51 1.88 2.81 4.89
C PHE A 51 1.31 1.49 4.40
N ILE A 52 0.39 1.58 3.45
CA ILE A 52 -0.08 0.49 2.59
C ILE A 52 0.41 0.78 1.18
N VAL A 53 1.01 -0.22 0.53
CA VAL A 53 1.51 -0.13 -0.84
C VAL A 53 1.15 -1.41 -1.60
N GLY A 54 0.83 -1.30 -2.89
CA GLY A 54 0.70 -2.45 -3.76
C GLY A 54 2.05 -2.95 -4.30
N PRO A 55 2.08 -4.10 -4.99
CA PRO A 55 3.27 -4.65 -5.62
C PRO A 55 3.48 -4.17 -7.06
N SER A 56 2.66 -3.23 -7.54
CA SER A 56 2.64 -2.87 -8.95
C SER A 56 3.87 -2.05 -9.36
N GLY A 57 4.11 -1.96 -10.67
CA GLY A 57 5.12 -1.04 -11.21
C GLY A 57 4.77 0.43 -10.96
N GLY A 58 5.68 1.34 -11.32
CA GLY A 58 5.44 2.78 -11.22
C GLY A 58 5.46 3.28 -9.79
N VAL A 59 4.41 4.02 -9.39
CA VAL A 59 4.34 4.69 -8.08
C VAL A 59 4.50 3.71 -6.91
N ASP A 60 3.89 2.54 -6.96
CA ASP A 60 3.98 1.52 -5.91
C ASP A 60 5.44 1.10 -5.65
N THR A 61 6.18 0.80 -6.73
CA THR A 61 7.60 0.43 -6.67
C THR A 61 8.45 1.60 -6.17
N LEU A 62 8.24 2.81 -6.70
CA LEU A 62 9.00 4.00 -6.29
C LEU A 62 8.74 4.37 -4.84
N ALA A 63 7.50 4.25 -4.37
CA ALA A 63 7.09 4.50 -3.00
C ALA A 63 7.72 3.52 -2.03
N LEU A 64 7.65 2.22 -2.30
CA LEU A 64 8.26 1.22 -1.43
C LEU A 64 9.77 1.44 -1.31
N GLN A 65 10.45 1.66 -2.44
CA GLN A 65 11.88 1.95 -2.43
C GLN A 65 12.22 3.24 -1.67
N TYR A 66 11.42 4.29 -1.84
CA TYR A 66 11.62 5.56 -1.13
C TYR A 66 11.46 5.40 0.38
N LEU A 67 10.41 4.69 0.83
CA LEU A 67 10.18 4.41 2.25
C LEU A 67 11.36 3.62 2.86
N GLN A 68 11.82 2.57 2.18
CA GLN A 68 12.95 1.75 2.62
C GLN A 68 14.26 2.54 2.69
N ARG A 69 14.60 3.29 1.62
CA ARG A 69 15.82 4.12 1.59
C ARG A 69 15.79 5.26 2.60
N SER A 70 14.60 5.73 2.96
CA SER A 70 14.43 6.78 3.98
C SER A 70 14.41 6.24 5.42
N GLY A 71 14.68 4.94 5.61
CA GLY A 71 14.79 4.32 6.92
C GLY A 71 13.45 4.07 7.62
N VAL A 72 12.33 4.05 6.89
CA VAL A 72 11.03 3.65 7.48
C VAL A 72 11.12 2.17 7.84
N PRO A 73 10.89 1.79 9.12
CA PRO A 73 10.88 0.40 9.52
C PRO A 73 9.86 -0.41 8.72
N SER A 74 10.23 -1.62 8.27
CA SER A 74 9.31 -2.50 7.53
C SER A 74 8.03 -2.77 8.32
N SER A 75 8.09 -2.78 9.67
CA SER A 75 6.93 -2.90 10.56
C SER A 75 5.88 -1.80 10.42
N ARG A 76 6.21 -0.65 9.78
CA ARG A 76 5.27 0.43 9.44
C ARG A 76 4.74 0.34 8.00
N ILE A 77 5.08 -0.73 7.28
CA ILE A 77 4.70 -0.93 5.88
C ILE A 77 3.93 -2.24 5.76
N ARG A 78 2.78 -2.19 5.07
CA ARG A 78 2.00 -3.36 4.70
C ARG A 78 1.86 -3.43 3.18
N LEU A 79 2.20 -4.58 2.61
CA LEU A 79 1.99 -4.87 1.20
C LEU A 79 0.68 -5.63 1.02
N TYR A 80 -0.06 -5.33 -0.04
CA TYR A 80 -1.28 -6.06 -0.40
C TYR A 80 -1.08 -6.76 -1.72
N PHE A 81 -1.22 -8.09 -1.76
CA PHE A 81 -1.13 -8.87 -2.99
C PHE A 81 -2.50 -9.45 -3.32
N ASN A 82 -2.79 -9.60 -4.61
CA ASN A 82 -3.86 -10.50 -5.03
C ASN A 82 -3.37 -11.96 -5.09
N SER A 83 -4.29 -12.92 -5.26
CA SER A 83 -3.96 -14.36 -5.25
C SER A 83 -2.94 -14.78 -6.32
N ASN A 84 -2.94 -14.12 -7.49
CA ASN A 84 -1.98 -14.42 -8.55
C ASN A 84 -0.61 -13.82 -8.26
N GLU A 85 -0.59 -12.64 -7.65
CA GLU A 85 0.62 -11.92 -7.22
C GLU A 85 1.34 -12.66 -6.10
N GLU A 86 0.60 -13.25 -5.14
CA GLU A 86 1.18 -14.03 -4.04
C GLU A 86 2.14 -15.09 -4.55
N THR A 87 1.66 -15.97 -5.45
CA THR A 87 2.45 -17.09 -5.98
C THR A 87 3.76 -16.64 -6.62
N ARG A 88 3.75 -15.48 -7.29
CA ARG A 88 4.90 -14.95 -8.02
C ARG A 88 5.85 -14.14 -7.13
N LEU A 89 5.32 -13.38 -6.19
CA LEU A 89 6.07 -12.33 -5.48
C LEU A 89 6.47 -12.70 -4.08
N ARG A 90 5.80 -13.67 -3.44
CA ARG A 90 6.11 -14.04 -2.06
C ARG A 90 7.57 -14.46 -1.82
N PRO A 91 8.26 -15.16 -2.73
CA PRO A 91 9.69 -15.43 -2.57
C PRO A 91 10.55 -14.15 -2.53
N VAL A 92 10.17 -13.13 -3.32
CA VAL A 92 10.88 -11.85 -3.43
C VAL A 92 10.73 -11.01 -2.16
N PHE A 93 9.58 -11.09 -1.50
CA PHE A 93 9.26 -10.29 -0.30
C PHE A 93 9.53 -11.01 1.02
N ARG A 94 10.17 -12.19 1.00
CA ARG A 94 10.51 -12.92 2.23
C ARG A 94 11.35 -12.08 3.19
N HIS A 95 12.40 -11.43 2.69
CA HIS A 95 13.24 -10.56 3.53
C HIS A 95 12.49 -9.35 4.09
N PHE A 96 11.46 -8.87 3.39
CA PHE A 96 10.62 -7.80 3.89
C PHE A 96 9.76 -8.27 5.07
N GLU A 97 9.18 -9.47 4.98
CA GLU A 97 8.45 -10.10 6.10
C GLU A 97 9.37 -10.40 7.28
N GLU A 98 10.57 -10.93 7.04
CA GLU A 98 11.59 -11.21 8.07
C GLU A 98 12.05 -9.93 8.80
N ALA A 99 12.08 -8.80 8.10
CA ALA A 99 12.37 -7.49 8.68
C ALA A 99 11.17 -6.88 9.46
N GLY A 100 10.08 -7.63 9.64
CA GLY A 100 8.89 -7.22 10.38
C GLY A 100 7.79 -6.59 9.52
N GLY A 101 7.96 -6.56 8.20
CA GLY A 101 6.92 -6.14 7.26
C GLY A 101 5.73 -7.08 7.27
N SER A 102 4.55 -6.56 6.91
CA SER A 102 3.33 -7.37 6.80
C SER A 102 2.85 -7.48 5.35
N VAL A 103 2.41 -8.67 4.96
CA VAL A 103 1.82 -8.91 3.65
C VAL A 103 0.38 -9.40 3.84
N MET A 104 -0.56 -8.79 3.13
CA MET A 104 -1.97 -9.18 3.13
C MET A 104 -2.36 -9.73 1.76
N ILE A 105 -2.93 -10.93 1.76
CA ILE A 105 -3.39 -11.57 0.53
C ILE A 105 -4.89 -11.36 0.39
N VAL A 106 -5.30 -10.82 -0.76
CA VAL A 106 -6.69 -10.54 -1.10
C VAL A 106 -7.12 -11.51 -2.20
N LYS A 107 -8.26 -12.17 -2.01
CA LYS A 107 -8.87 -12.99 -3.06
C LYS A 107 -9.41 -12.08 -4.16
N GLY A 108 -9.14 -12.43 -5.42
CA GLY A 108 -9.57 -11.66 -6.59
C GLY A 108 -8.40 -11.12 -7.41
N GLY A 109 -8.65 -10.06 -8.17
CA GLY A 109 -7.66 -9.39 -9.01
C GLY A 109 -7.22 -8.04 -8.43
N HIS A 110 -6.76 -7.15 -9.31
CA HIS A 110 -6.31 -5.81 -8.92
C HIS A 110 -7.43 -4.95 -8.31
N THR A 111 -8.65 -5.08 -8.80
CA THR A 111 -9.79 -4.27 -8.32
C THR A 111 -10.10 -4.57 -6.85
N GLU A 112 -10.19 -5.85 -6.49
CA GLU A 112 -10.48 -6.31 -5.13
C GLU A 112 -9.34 -5.97 -4.17
N ARG A 113 -8.09 -6.14 -4.63
CA ARG A 113 -6.89 -5.73 -3.88
C ARG A 113 -6.88 -4.24 -3.59
N ASP A 114 -7.14 -3.39 -4.60
CA ASP A 114 -7.15 -1.94 -4.45
C ASP A 114 -8.30 -1.47 -3.52
N GLU A 115 -9.46 -2.13 -3.60
CA GLU A 115 -10.54 -1.90 -2.64
C GLU A 115 -10.14 -2.29 -1.22
N ALA A 116 -9.49 -3.43 -1.03
CA ALA A 116 -9.00 -3.87 0.28
C ALA A 116 -7.94 -2.91 0.85
N MET A 117 -7.07 -2.33 0.01
CA MET A 117 -6.13 -1.29 0.42
C MET A 117 -6.85 0.00 0.83
N THR A 118 -7.88 0.40 0.08
CA THR A 118 -8.74 1.55 0.44
C THR A 118 -9.41 1.31 1.80
N ARG A 119 -9.99 0.12 2.01
CA ARG A 119 -10.59 -0.28 3.30
C ARG A 119 -9.57 -0.49 4.40
N GLY A 120 -8.30 -0.76 4.09
CA GLY A 120 -7.23 -0.96 5.07
C GLY A 120 -6.55 0.33 5.54
N SER A 121 -6.92 1.48 4.96
CA SER A 121 -6.25 2.77 5.18
C SER A 121 -7.22 3.84 5.66
N HIS A 122 -6.65 4.85 6.33
CA HIS A 122 -7.40 6.01 6.81
C HIS A 122 -7.57 7.06 5.71
N TYR A 123 -6.57 7.21 4.85
CA TYR A 123 -6.56 8.16 3.74
C TYR A 123 -5.61 7.67 2.65
N ASP A 124 -5.67 8.33 1.49
CA ASP A 124 -4.85 8.01 0.33
C ASP A 124 -3.82 9.11 0.08
N ILE A 125 -2.57 8.73 -0.17
CA ILE A 125 -1.58 9.56 -0.85
C ILE A 125 -1.66 9.17 -2.32
N LEU A 126 -2.50 9.89 -3.07
CA LEU A 126 -2.79 9.55 -4.45
C LEU A 126 -2.67 10.75 -5.39
N ARG A 127 -2.29 10.44 -6.62
CA ARG A 127 -2.43 11.31 -7.79
C ARG A 127 -2.58 10.43 -9.02
N TYR A 128 -3.41 10.84 -9.95
CA TYR A 128 -3.42 10.28 -11.30
C TYR A 128 -3.22 11.41 -12.30
N ARG A 129 -2.77 11.03 -13.49
CA ARG A 129 -2.53 12.00 -14.57
C ARG A 129 -3.83 12.67 -15.01
N THR A 130 -3.76 13.94 -15.36
CA THR A 130 -4.84 14.62 -16.07
C THR A 130 -5.03 14.03 -17.47
N GLU A 131 -6.12 14.40 -18.14
CA GLU A 131 -6.36 13.98 -19.51
C GLU A 131 -5.28 14.51 -20.46
N GLU A 132 -4.82 15.75 -20.26
CA GLU A 132 -3.74 16.38 -21.02
C GLU A 132 -2.42 15.63 -20.82
N GLU A 133 -2.07 15.30 -19.58
CA GLU A 133 -0.87 14.52 -19.26
C GLU A 133 -0.95 13.11 -19.87
N CYS A 134 -2.12 12.47 -19.84
CA CYS A 134 -2.31 11.18 -20.47
C CYS A 134 -2.16 11.26 -22.00
N ARG A 135 -2.71 12.29 -22.65
CA ARG A 135 -2.57 12.50 -24.10
C ARG A 135 -1.12 12.77 -24.49
N ALA A 136 -0.37 13.52 -23.67
CA ALA A 136 1.06 13.75 -23.90
C ALA A 136 1.88 12.45 -23.82
N VAL A 137 1.55 11.55 -22.89
CA VAL A 137 2.29 10.29 -22.70
C VAL A 137 1.89 9.22 -23.73
N PHE A 138 0.59 9.03 -23.97
CA PHE A 138 0.10 7.91 -24.78
C PHE A 138 -0.18 8.30 -26.24
N GLY A 139 -0.24 9.60 -26.56
CA GLY A 139 -0.52 10.09 -27.91
C GLY A 139 -1.78 9.47 -28.50
N ASN A 140 -1.66 8.89 -29.69
CA ASN A 140 -2.77 8.24 -30.40
C ASN A 140 -3.30 6.98 -29.71
N LEU A 141 -2.58 6.41 -28.74
CA LEU A 141 -3.03 5.27 -27.95
C LEU A 141 -3.90 5.69 -26.75
N TYR A 142 -4.02 7.00 -26.49
CA TYR A 142 -4.86 7.49 -25.41
C TYR A 142 -6.33 7.07 -25.59
N ARG A 143 -6.89 6.51 -24.53
CA ARG A 143 -8.32 6.22 -24.42
C ARG A 143 -8.82 6.76 -23.10
N LYS A 144 -9.93 7.51 -23.16
CA LYS A 144 -10.60 8.00 -21.96
C LYS A 144 -11.07 6.80 -21.12
N ARG A 145 -10.61 6.74 -19.88
CA ARG A 145 -10.96 5.70 -18.90
C ARG A 145 -10.81 6.25 -17.49
N VAL A 146 -11.56 5.66 -16.56
CA VAL A 146 -11.33 5.87 -15.13
C VAL A 146 -10.11 5.03 -14.71
N SER A 147 -9.08 5.69 -14.19
CA SER A 147 -7.85 5.00 -13.77
C SER A 147 -8.08 4.17 -12.49
N GLY A 148 -7.19 3.21 -12.19
CA GLY A 148 -7.27 2.45 -10.93
C GLY A 148 -7.17 3.36 -9.70
N THR A 149 -6.24 4.32 -9.74
CA THR A 149 -6.05 5.33 -8.70
C THR A 149 -7.29 6.23 -8.54
N GLU A 150 -7.93 6.64 -9.64
CA GLU A 150 -9.17 7.41 -9.61
C GLU A 150 -10.32 6.61 -8.98
N LYS A 151 -10.41 5.31 -9.25
CA LYS A 151 -11.39 4.44 -8.56
C LYS A 151 -11.18 4.42 -7.05
N ASN A 152 -9.94 4.52 -6.55
CA ASN A 152 -9.67 4.58 -5.10
C ASN A 152 -10.21 5.87 -4.49
N GLU A 153 -10.00 7.01 -5.16
CA GLU A 153 -10.56 8.29 -4.74
C GLU A 153 -12.10 8.25 -4.72
N LEU A 154 -12.72 7.68 -5.76
CA LEU A 154 -14.18 7.52 -5.84
C LEU A 154 -14.74 6.64 -4.72
N ARG A 155 -14.05 5.54 -4.38
CA ARG A 155 -14.41 4.70 -3.22
C ARG A 155 -14.38 5.49 -1.92
N ARG A 156 -13.33 6.29 -1.70
CA ARG A 156 -13.21 7.13 -0.49
C ARG A 156 -14.35 8.15 -0.41
N LYS A 157 -14.65 8.82 -1.52
CA LYS A 157 -15.75 9.79 -1.63
C LYS A 157 -17.12 9.15 -1.41
N SER A 158 -17.31 7.88 -1.78
CA SER A 158 -18.54 7.13 -1.50
C SER A 158 -18.62 6.59 -0.07
N GLY A 159 -17.70 6.98 0.82
CA GLY A 159 -17.70 6.57 2.23
C GLY A 159 -16.94 5.28 2.54
N VAL A 160 -16.17 4.72 1.59
CA VAL A 160 -15.30 3.57 1.88
C VAL A 160 -14.09 4.06 2.68
N GLY A 161 -14.21 3.96 4.00
CA GLY A 161 -13.16 4.27 4.97
C GLY A 161 -12.47 3.02 5.51
N LEU A 162 -11.62 3.23 6.52
CA LEU A 162 -10.99 2.15 7.26
C LEU A 162 -12.07 1.19 7.81
N ILE A 163 -12.04 -0.05 7.35
CA ILE A 163 -12.74 -1.18 7.96
C ILE A 163 -11.66 -2.06 8.55
N LEU A 164 -11.63 -2.13 9.88
CA LEU A 164 -10.66 -2.96 10.59
C LEU A 164 -10.83 -4.43 10.14
N PRO A 165 -9.75 -5.15 9.80
CA PRO A 165 -9.83 -6.51 9.25
C PRO A 165 -10.58 -7.53 10.13
N ASP A 166 -10.70 -7.27 11.43
CA ASP A 166 -11.46 -8.11 12.37
C ASP A 166 -12.98 -8.04 12.13
N ALA A 167 -13.45 -7.12 11.28
CA ALA A 167 -14.86 -6.96 10.90
C ALA A 167 -15.19 -7.54 9.50
N VAL A 168 -14.24 -8.20 8.81
CA VAL A 168 -14.49 -8.83 7.50
C VAL A 168 -14.67 -10.35 7.69
N PRO A 169 -15.89 -10.91 7.53
CA PRO A 169 -16.08 -12.35 7.54
C PRO A 169 -15.25 -13.00 6.42
N GLY A 170 -14.29 -13.85 6.78
CA GLY A 170 -13.49 -14.63 5.82
C GLY A 170 -12.03 -14.20 5.61
N SER A 171 -11.52 -13.21 6.34
CA SER A 171 -10.08 -12.89 6.36
C SER A 171 -9.32 -13.91 7.22
N SER A 172 -8.76 -14.96 6.60
CA SER A 172 -7.83 -15.86 7.30
C SER A 172 -6.47 -15.19 7.47
N THR A 173 -6.26 -14.54 8.61
CA THR A 173 -4.92 -14.24 9.10
C THR A 173 -4.26 -15.57 9.49
N LYS A 174 -3.42 -16.16 8.64
CA LYS A 174 -2.62 -17.32 9.05
C LYS A 174 -1.56 -16.85 10.05
N LEU A 175 -1.86 -17.03 11.33
CA LEU A 175 -0.89 -17.07 12.40
C LEU A 175 0.04 -18.27 12.15
N VAL A 176 1.28 -18.02 11.77
CA VAL A 176 2.30 -19.06 11.78
C VAL A 176 2.81 -19.15 13.22
N SER A 177 2.23 -20.06 14.00
CA SER A 177 2.83 -20.49 15.27
C SER A 177 4.10 -21.26 14.96
N LYS A 178 5.25 -20.77 15.42
CA LYS A 178 6.50 -21.55 15.43
C LYS A 178 6.32 -22.73 16.39
N ALA A 179 6.57 -23.94 15.89
CA ALA A 179 6.89 -25.12 16.68
C ALA A 179 8.40 -25.16 16.92
#